data_AF-A0A254RYF7-F1
#
_entry.id   AF-A0A254RYF7-F1
#
_cell.length_a   1.000
_cell.length_b   1.000
_cell.length_c   1.000
_cell.angle_alpha   90.00
_cell.angle_beta   90.00
_cell.angle_gamma   90.00
#
_symmetry.space_group_name_H-M   'P 1'
#
loop_
_entity.id
_entity.type
_entity.pdbx_description
1 polymer ?
#
loop_
_entity_poly.entity_id
_entity_poly.type
_entity_poly.pdbx_seq_one_letter_code
_entity_poly.pdbx_strand_id
1 'polypeptide(L)'
;MSEYVILSIFLFLGAFIAAAATVTGLLLGYRTKKTKNKMAPYECGMETIGNARIQFKVGYYLFALLFLVFDIEALFLLPVMANFKEIMAGHTALSPIVVVIDLVIFLAILVSGLAYAWKKGLLKWE
;
A
#
# COMPACT_ATOMS: atom_id res chain seq x y z
N MET A 1 -6.80 12.65 -23.07
CA MET A 1 -6.15 13.85 -22.46
C MET A 1 -7.07 14.57 -21.47
N SER A 2 -8.33 14.87 -21.83
CA SER A 2 -9.30 15.50 -20.90
C SER A 2 -9.46 14.73 -19.57
N GLU A 3 -9.53 13.40 -19.60
CA GLU A 3 -9.65 12.57 -18.39
C GLU A 3 -8.45 12.70 -17.44
N TYR A 4 -7.22 12.75 -17.97
CA TYR A 4 -6.02 12.96 -17.14
C TYR A 4 -5.97 14.37 -16.54
N VAL A 5 -6.53 15.37 -17.23
CA VAL A 5 -6.70 16.73 -16.69
C VAL A 5 -7.69 16.71 -15.53
N ILE A 6 -8.82 16.01 -15.66
CA ILE A 6 -9.80 15.84 -14.57
C ILE A 6 -9.14 15.15 -13.37
N LEU A 7 -8.43 14.04 -13.57
CA LEU A 7 -7.72 13.33 -12.50
C LEU A 7 -6.71 14.24 -11.78
N SER A 8 -5.95 15.02 -12.55
CA SER A 8 -4.98 15.97 -12.00
C SER A 8 -5.67 17.03 -11.15
N ILE A 9 -6.78 17.61 -11.65
CA ILE A 9 -7.58 18.60 -10.90
C ILE A 9 -8.07 18.00 -9.59
N PHE A 10 -8.59 16.77 -9.59
CA PHE A 10 -9.04 16.09 -8.36
C PHE A 10 -7.90 15.90 -7.35
N LEU A 11 -6.73 15.47 -7.81
CA LEU A 11 -5.56 15.26 -6.96
C LEU A 11 -5.08 16.58 -6.34
N PHE A 12 -5.00 17.65 -7.14
CA PHE A 12 -4.65 18.98 -6.66
C PHE A 12 -5.70 19.55 -5.70
N LEU A 13 -6.99 19.38 -5.99
CA LEU A 13 -8.06 19.87 -5.14
C LEU A 13 -8.05 19.15 -3.78
N GLY A 14 -7.84 17.83 -3.76
CA GLY A 14 -7.72 17.06 -2.53
C GLY A 14 -6.54 17.53 -1.66
N ALA A 15 -5.36 17.67 -2.27
CA ALA A 15 -4.18 18.21 -1.59
C ALA A 15 -4.40 19.64 -1.09
N PHE A 16 -5.06 20.49 -1.89
CA PHE A 16 -5.38 21.86 -1.52
C PHE A 16 -6.33 21.92 -0.33
N ILE A 17 -7.39 21.11 -0.31
CA ILE A 17 -8.33 21.06 0.82
C ILE A 17 -7.62 20.61 2.10
N ALA A 18 -6.79 19.56 2.04
CA ALA A 18 -6.03 19.08 3.19
C ALA A 18 -5.04 20.15 3.71
N ALA A 19 -4.35 20.84 2.80
CA ALA A 19 -3.45 21.93 3.15
C ALA A 19 -4.21 23.12 3.75
N ALA A 20 -5.31 23.55 3.13
CA ALA A 20 -6.15 24.65 3.61
C ALA A 20 -6.73 24.36 5.00
N ALA A 21 -7.21 23.13 5.25
CA ALA A 21 -7.68 22.72 6.57
C ALA A 21 -6.56 22.79 7.62
N THR A 22 -5.37 22.31 7.28
CA THR A 22 -4.19 22.36 8.16
C THR A 22 -3.75 23.80 8.45
N VAL A 23 -3.65 24.64 7.42
CA VAL A 23 -3.30 26.07 7.56
C VAL A 23 -4.34 26.81 8.39
N THR A 24 -5.63 26.56 8.15
CA THR A 24 -6.73 27.15 8.92
C THR A 24 -6.62 26.75 10.40
N GLY A 25 -6.37 25.47 10.69
CA GLY A 25 -6.13 25.00 12.06
C GLY A 25 -4.90 25.65 12.72
N LEU A 26 -3.82 25.87 11.96
CA LEU A 26 -2.62 26.55 12.45
C LEU A 26 -2.82 28.05 12.70
N LEU A 27 -3.65 28.72 11.90
CA LEU A 27 -3.94 30.15 12.01
C LEU A 27 -4.98 30.46 13.08
N LEU A 28 -6.07 29.69 13.13
CA LEU A 28 -7.18 29.91 14.06
C LEU A 28 -7.00 29.18 15.40
N GLY A 29 -6.12 28.19 15.47
CA GLY A 29 -5.91 27.39 16.67
C GLY A 29 -5.36 28.23 17.83
N TYR A 30 -5.94 28.05 19.03
CA TYR A 30 -5.49 28.73 20.24
C TYR A 30 -4.06 28.33 20.59
N ARG A 31 -3.13 29.30 20.54
CA ARG A 31 -1.72 29.06 20.81
C ARG A 31 -1.38 29.31 22.28
N THR A 32 -0.77 28.31 22.90
CA THR A 32 -0.21 28.43 24.24
C THR A 32 1.32 28.47 24.19
N LYS A 33 1.97 28.98 25.24
CA LYS A 33 3.43 29.00 25.31
C LYS A 33 3.98 27.57 25.17
N LYS A 34 5.01 27.41 24.34
CA LYS A 34 5.76 26.16 24.21
C LYS A 34 6.56 25.94 25.50
N THR A 35 6.01 25.16 26.43
CA THR A 35 6.68 24.77 27.67
C THR A 35 7.37 23.42 27.49
N LYS A 36 8.42 23.14 28.27
CA LYS A 36 9.16 21.86 28.23
C LYS A 36 8.20 20.67 28.34
N ASN A 37 7.23 20.73 29.26
CA ASN A 37 6.27 19.64 29.48
C ASN A 37 5.27 19.45 28.33
N LYS A 38 4.90 20.52 27.59
CA LYS A 38 3.99 20.41 26.44
C LYS A 38 4.66 19.80 25.21
N MET A 39 5.97 19.96 25.10
CA MET A 39 6.78 19.43 24.00
C MET A 39 7.41 18.08 24.34
N ALA A 40 7.28 17.62 25.59
CA ALA A 40 7.78 16.31 26.01
C ALA A 40 6.91 15.20 25.39
N PRO A 41 7.51 14.06 24.99
CA PRO A 41 6.73 12.91 24.58
C PRO A 41 5.83 12.44 25.71
N TYR A 42 4.70 11.84 25.35
CA TYR A 42 3.71 11.39 26.33
C TYR A 42 4.18 10.11 27.02
N GLU A 43 4.39 10.18 28.34
CA GLU A 43 4.67 9.03 29.21
C GLU A 43 4.01 9.25 30.60
N CYS A 44 2.72 9.64 30.61
CA CYS A 44 1.97 9.92 31.85
C CYS A 44 2.65 10.91 32.83
N GLY A 45 3.46 11.84 32.33
CA GLY A 45 4.20 12.82 33.14
C GLY A 45 5.55 12.32 33.67
N MET A 46 5.94 11.09 33.34
CA MET A 46 7.26 10.54 33.61
C MET A 46 8.27 10.98 32.56
N GLU A 47 9.55 10.98 32.93
CA GLU A 47 10.63 11.17 31.96
C GLU A 47 10.75 9.93 31.07
N THR A 48 10.77 10.14 29.75
CA THR A 48 10.93 9.05 28.78
C THR A 48 12.28 8.38 28.97
N ILE A 49 12.28 7.05 28.98
CA ILE A 49 13.49 6.24 29.06
C ILE A 49 13.81 5.69 27.67
N GLY A 50 15.06 5.89 27.22
CA GLY A 50 15.55 5.36 25.96
C GLY A 50 15.28 6.24 24.74
N ASN A 51 15.70 5.73 23.58
CA ASN A 51 15.56 6.42 22.29
C ASN A 51 14.40 5.79 21.51
N ALA A 52 13.65 6.59 20.75
CA ALA A 52 12.61 6.10 19.85
C ALA A 52 13.16 5.21 18.70
N ARG A 53 14.46 5.27 18.43
CA ARG A 53 15.13 4.46 17.39
C ARG A 53 15.61 3.12 17.94
N ILE A 54 14.67 2.24 18.23
CA ILE A 54 14.94 0.84 18.55
C ILE A 54 14.79 -0.06 17.31
N GLN A 55 15.39 -1.24 17.37
CA GLN A 55 15.16 -2.26 16.35
C GLN A 55 13.77 -2.86 16.57
N PHE A 56 12.86 -2.63 15.63
CA PHE A 56 11.57 -3.29 15.60
C PHE A 56 11.71 -4.75 15.16
N LYS A 57 10.68 -5.55 15.41
CA LYS A 57 10.66 -6.97 15.01
C LYS A 57 10.90 -7.11 13.51
N VAL A 58 11.78 -8.03 13.12
CA VAL A 58 12.12 -8.31 11.71
C VAL A 58 10.90 -8.75 10.89
N GLY A 59 9.84 -9.23 11.55
CA GLY A 59 8.58 -9.62 10.91
C GLY A 59 7.98 -8.53 10.01
N TYR A 60 8.05 -7.25 10.40
CA TYR A 60 7.55 -6.15 9.56
C TYR A 60 8.27 -6.05 8.21
N TYR A 61 9.58 -6.28 8.20
CA TYR A 61 10.38 -6.29 6.98
C TYR A 61 10.03 -7.48 6.09
N LEU A 62 9.91 -8.69 6.66
CA LEU A 62 9.56 -9.90 5.92
C LEU A 62 8.14 -9.79 5.31
N PHE A 63 7.21 -9.19 6.04
CA PHE A 63 5.86 -8.92 5.54
C PHE A 63 5.88 -7.92 4.38
N ALA A 64 6.59 -6.80 4.51
CA ALA A 64 6.70 -5.80 3.45
C ALA A 64 7.36 -6.37 2.19
N LEU A 65 8.40 -7.20 2.34
CA LEU A 65 9.05 -7.88 1.23
C LEU A 65 8.11 -8.86 0.54
N LEU A 66 7.37 -9.68 1.30
CA LEU A 66 6.39 -10.61 0.76
C LEU A 66 5.27 -9.87 0.02
N PHE A 67 4.75 -8.78 0.59
CA PHE A 67 3.75 -7.93 -0.04
C PHE A 67 4.26 -7.36 -1.37
N LEU A 68 5.48 -6.83 -1.40
CA LEU A 68 6.09 -6.26 -2.61
C LEU A 68 6.23 -7.30 -3.73
N VAL A 69 6.66 -8.52 -3.40
CA VAL A 69 6.76 -9.60 -4.40
C VAL A 69 5.38 -9.94 -4.95
N PHE A 70 4.39 -10.12 -4.08
CA PHE A 70 3.00 -10.39 -4.50
C PHE A 70 2.40 -9.28 -5.37
N ASP A 71 2.68 -8.02 -5.04
CA ASP A 71 2.19 -6.85 -5.77
C ASP A 71 2.78 -6.79 -7.19
N ILE A 72 4.08 -7.05 -7.31
CA ILE A 72 4.76 -7.14 -8.62
C ILE A 72 4.20 -8.29 -9.44
N GLU A 73 3.96 -9.45 -8.83
CA GLU A 73 3.39 -10.59 -9.55
C GLU A 73 1.95 -10.30 -9.99
N ALA A 74 1.13 -9.69 -9.14
CA ALA A 74 -0.23 -9.27 -9.51
C ALA A 74 -0.26 -8.25 -10.66
N LEU A 75 0.76 -7.39 -10.79
CA LEU A 75 0.90 -6.46 -11.91
C LEU A 75 0.95 -7.17 -13.26
N PHE A 76 1.48 -8.39 -13.34
CA PHE A 76 1.49 -9.18 -14.58
C PHE A 76 0.09 -9.62 -15.04
N LEU A 77 -0.92 -9.57 -14.17
CA LEU A 77 -2.30 -9.84 -14.57
C LEU A 77 -2.93 -8.68 -15.36
N LEU A 78 -2.44 -7.45 -15.17
CA LEU A 78 -3.07 -6.26 -15.77
C LEU A 78 -3.11 -6.28 -17.32
N PRO A 79 -2.03 -6.61 -18.04
CA PRO A 79 -2.06 -6.65 -19.51
C PRO A 79 -3.00 -7.73 -20.04
N VAL A 80 -3.07 -8.89 -19.37
CA VAL A 80 -3.98 -9.98 -19.74
C VAL A 80 -5.43 -9.55 -19.52
N MET A 81 -5.73 -8.92 -18.38
CA MET A 81 -7.06 -8.41 -18.06
C MET A 81 -7.51 -7.28 -18.99
N ALA A 82 -6.59 -6.37 -19.37
CA ALA A 82 -6.89 -5.29 -20.30
C ALA A 82 -7.34 -5.80 -21.68
N ASN A 83 -6.79 -6.94 -22.13
CA ASN A 83 -7.09 -7.54 -23.44
C ASN A 83 -8.00 -8.77 -23.35
N PHE A 84 -8.50 -9.11 -22.17
CA PHE A 84 -9.19 -10.37 -21.91
C PHE A 84 -10.40 -10.60 -22.83
N LYS A 85 -11.17 -9.53 -23.10
CA LYS A 85 -12.35 -9.61 -23.98
C LYS A 85 -11.97 -9.98 -25.42
N GLU A 86 -10.95 -9.36 -25.98
CA GLU A 86 -10.48 -9.63 -27.35
C GLU A 86 -9.84 -11.02 -27.47
N ILE A 87 -9.13 -11.44 -26.43
CA ILE A 87 -8.57 -12.79 -26.34
C ILE A 87 -9.70 -13.82 -26.34
N MET A 88 -10.71 -13.67 -25.48
CA MET A 88 -11.82 -14.63 -25.38
C MET A 88 -12.73 -14.63 -26.61
N ALA A 89 -12.83 -13.51 -27.33
CA ALA A 89 -13.54 -13.42 -28.61
C ALA A 89 -12.77 -14.10 -29.77
N GLY A 90 -11.52 -14.51 -29.57
CA GLY A 90 -10.69 -15.14 -30.60
C GLY A 90 -10.17 -14.17 -31.67
N HIS A 91 -10.21 -12.86 -31.40
CA HIS A 91 -9.72 -11.82 -32.32
C HIS A 91 -8.20 -11.57 -32.22
N THR A 92 -7.50 -12.37 -31.41
CA THR A 92 -6.05 -12.26 -31.20
C THR A 92 -5.34 -13.55 -31.61
N ALA A 93 -4.02 -13.48 -31.78
CA ALA A 93 -3.19 -14.65 -32.12
C ALA A 93 -3.09 -15.68 -30.97
N LEU A 94 -3.48 -15.31 -29.75
CA LEU A 94 -3.44 -16.20 -28.59
C LEU A 94 -4.70 -17.06 -28.52
N SER A 95 -4.52 -18.36 -28.25
CA SER A 95 -5.65 -19.26 -27.99
C SER A 95 -6.28 -18.94 -26.62
N PRO A 96 -7.60 -18.74 -26.53
CA PRO A 96 -8.29 -18.46 -25.27
C PRO A 96 -8.03 -19.54 -24.20
N ILE A 97 -7.98 -20.81 -24.63
CA ILE A 97 -7.78 -21.95 -23.73
C ILE A 97 -6.39 -21.91 -23.10
N VAL A 98 -5.36 -21.57 -23.88
CA VAL A 98 -3.98 -21.48 -23.39
C VAL A 98 -3.87 -20.35 -22.35
N VAL A 99 -4.44 -19.18 -22.64
CA VAL A 99 -4.42 -18.04 -21.71
C VAL A 99 -5.12 -18.37 -20.39
N VAL A 100 -6.25 -19.08 -20.44
CA VAL A 100 -6.96 -19.51 -19.21
C VAL A 100 -6.11 -20.50 -18.40
N ILE A 101 -5.46 -21.46 -19.06
CA ILE A 101 -4.57 -22.42 -18.39
C ILE A 101 -3.40 -21.69 -17.73
N ASP A 102 -2.75 -20.76 -18.45
CA ASP A 102 -1.64 -19.97 -17.92
C ASP A 102 -2.07 -19.13 -16.71
N LEU A 103 -3.25 -18.50 -16.75
CA LEU A 103 -3.81 -17.76 -15.61
C LEU A 103 -4.06 -18.66 -14.40
N VAL A 104 -4.59 -19.87 -14.60
CA VAL A 104 -4.83 -20.84 -13.52
C VAL A 104 -3.50 -21.29 -12.91
N ILE A 105 -2.50 -21.60 -13.73
CA ILE A 105 -1.16 -21.99 -13.26
C ILE A 105 -0.52 -20.83 -12.50
N PHE A 106 -0.60 -19.60 -13.04
CA PHE A 106 -0.06 -18.41 -12.42
C PHE A 106 -0.69 -18.14 -11.04
N LEU A 107 -2.02 -18.21 -10.94
CA LEU A 107 -2.74 -18.09 -9.68
C LEU A 107 -2.39 -19.22 -8.70
N ALA A 108 -2.21 -20.45 -9.19
CA ALA A 108 -1.78 -21.57 -8.35
C ALA A 108 -0.40 -21.34 -7.75
N ILE A 109 0.54 -20.78 -8.53
CA ILE A 109 1.88 -20.40 -8.05
C ILE A 109 1.77 -19.34 -6.95
N LEU A 110 0.99 -18.28 -7.18
CA LEU A 110 0.72 -17.24 -6.17
C LEU A 110 0.18 -17.86 -4.87
N VAL A 111 -0.91 -18.62 -4.95
CA VAL A 111 -1.52 -19.25 -3.78
C VAL A 111 -0.54 -20.17 -3.07
N SER A 112 0.30 -20.91 -3.80
CA SER A 112 1.32 -21.77 -3.21
C SER A 112 2.39 -20.99 -2.43
N GLY A 113 2.82 -19.83 -2.94
CA GLY A 113 3.75 -18.93 -2.27
C GLY A 113 3.17 -18.39 -0.95
N LEU A 114 1.90 -17.98 -0.98
CA LEU A 114 1.19 -17.54 0.23
C LEU A 114 1.04 -18.68 1.25
N ALA A 115 0.65 -19.88 0.79
CA ALA A 115 0.50 -21.05 1.65
C ALA A 115 1.82 -21.43 2.33
N TYR A 116 2.94 -21.35 1.60
CA TYR A 116 4.27 -21.56 2.16
C TYR A 116 4.63 -20.52 3.22
N ALA A 117 4.41 -19.23 2.93
CA ALA A 117 4.67 -18.14 3.88
C ALA A 117 3.84 -18.29 5.16
N TRP A 118 2.57 -18.69 5.03
CA TRP A 118 1.69 -18.99 6.16
C TRP A 118 2.25 -20.17 6.98
N LYS A 119 2.60 -21.28 6.33
CA LYS A 119 3.15 -22.46 7.03
C LYS A 119 4.44 -22.14 7.80
N LYS A 120 5.27 -21.22 7.28
CA LYS A 120 6.48 -20.72 7.95
C LYS A 120 6.20 -19.76 9.10
N GLY A 121 4.94 -19.37 9.32
CA GLY A 121 4.57 -18.45 10.39
C GLY A 121 4.96 -16.99 10.12
N LEU A 122 5.32 -16.64 8.88
CA LEU A 122 5.69 -15.26 8.51
C LEU A 122 4.53 -14.27 8.64
N LEU A 123 3.30 -14.79 8.63
CA LEU A 123 2.06 -14.04 8.81
C LEU A 123 1.60 -13.96 10.27
N LYS A 124 2.33 -14.59 11.21
CA LYS A 124 1.96 -14.54 12.63
C LYS A 124 2.51 -13.24 13.23
N TRP A 125 1.61 -12.50 13.87
CA TRP A 125 1.92 -11.26 14.56
C TRP A 125 2.04 -11.57 16.05
N GLU A 126 3.22 -11.34 16.61
CA GLU A 126 3.48 -11.25 18.06
C GLU A 126 3.91 -9.84 18.40
#